data_AF-A0A510XR50-F1
#
_entry.id   AF-A0A510XR50-F1
#
_cell.length_a   1.000
_cell.length_b   1.000
_cell.length_c   1.000
_cell.angle_alpha   90.00
_cell.angle_beta   90.00
_cell.angle_gamma   90.00
#
_symmetry.space_group_name_H-M   'P 1'
#
loop_
_entity.id
_entity.type
_entity.pdbx_description
1 polymer ?
#
loop_
_entity_poly.entity_id
_entity_poly.type
_entity_poly.pdbx_seq_one_letter_code
_entity_poly.pdbx_strand_id
1 'polypeptide(L)'
;MFKKLLPLSVALAISGCGGSSDSNEDEAVVISVASTSTVNFYVPQWQSAKGTLNQLDSQGNVIDSVAVDNINTASVSVSPLNFYTFEFVPDDSALPCPRFTGCGRTLRGDVNDLNENRIIDFEEITGVSLNYAARAYVAPGVNEVFFSPMSSVITENNYDATLASLAASPFYQLTHSNLSNTLEAEVVANAFTYGAIVAGVSVEGFDLSTAFDDFITEQADTSAWQTYSSIADQYLADNLYSEQGNGLIQSVAGQVKQTVASVTTFKNWQQKTETEQQLESRELLEDVRDALGVVRLQDSTYADDLDAKLVELESALDDDTQQAITVLANVINEVLINYSPLAEVSASEGQYTLRELDITYSTSPYEWVITGTYDGLPVNIDMSIPTFRVSGVLGDKIEGVMSASVINGDTSLNVDVSELLVEFDGIDSQSELLPDAQTGIANITTDVVIVKPSGELSGELSLDIERFVSAFAEEVTSLSAFDFSGQFQSDIQTTPFHITALEASPLTGDENDDLMFGLELALPLGGASDFSLAYVGDVVDLSQLTSTDVFVSIQQKALDLRIREVNSNISLTAKGENGRWLDVKQSGSNYSGGLYVGDTKIADVTAVRGIPGVLFPNGDFESVF
;
A
#
# COMPACT_ATOMS: atom_id res chain seq x y z
N MET A 1 -5.23 20.79 -9.53
CA MET A 1 -5.65 19.47 -9.01
C MET A 1 -6.30 19.55 -7.62
N PHE A 2 -5.85 20.45 -6.75
CA PHE A 2 -6.16 20.44 -5.30
C PHE A 2 -7.08 21.56 -4.76
N LYS A 3 -7.77 22.36 -5.58
CA LYS A 3 -8.93 23.19 -5.15
C LYS A 3 -10.14 22.37 -4.64
N LYS A 4 -9.86 21.14 -4.19
CA LYS A 4 -10.72 19.98 -4.05
C LYS A 4 -10.46 19.22 -2.74
N LEU A 5 -9.94 19.87 -1.69
CA LEU A 5 -10.36 19.52 -0.32
C LEU A 5 -11.80 19.97 -0.06
N LEU A 6 -12.33 20.85 -0.92
CA LEU A 6 -13.73 21.30 -0.97
C LEU A 6 -14.81 20.21 -0.96
N PRO A 7 -14.66 19.01 -1.57
CA PRO A 7 -15.57 17.88 -1.42
C PRO A 7 -15.51 17.26 -0.03
N LEU A 8 -14.32 17.22 0.61
CA LEU A 8 -14.23 16.98 2.05
C LEU A 8 -15.03 18.07 2.75
N SER A 9 -14.78 19.35 2.46
CA SER A 9 -15.55 20.49 2.97
C SER A 9 -17.04 20.47 2.61
N VAL A 10 -17.53 19.73 1.61
CA VAL A 10 -18.94 19.67 1.15
C VAL A 10 -19.66 18.42 1.68
N ALA A 11 -18.97 17.28 1.77
CA ALA A 11 -19.43 16.10 2.52
C ALA A 11 -19.43 16.38 4.02
N LEU A 12 -18.54 17.26 4.46
CA LEU A 12 -18.49 17.82 5.80
C LEU A 12 -19.46 18.99 5.94
N ALA A 13 -19.51 19.97 5.03
CA ALA A 13 -20.53 21.03 5.01
C ALA A 13 -21.81 20.60 4.28
N ILE A 14 -22.35 19.46 4.69
CA ILE A 14 -23.76 19.15 4.48
C ILE A 14 -24.57 20.36 4.99
N SER A 15 -25.01 21.17 4.04
CA SER A 15 -25.46 22.54 4.22
C SER A 15 -26.65 22.66 5.17
N GLY A 16 -26.36 23.10 6.41
CA GLY A 16 -27.37 23.62 7.32
C GLY A 16 -27.89 24.97 6.85
N CYS A 17 -28.86 24.97 5.93
CA CYS A 17 -29.66 26.15 5.60
C CYS A 17 -31.15 25.82 5.41
N GLY A 18 -31.87 25.72 6.54
CA GLY A 18 -33.24 26.22 6.67
C GLY A 18 -34.42 25.24 6.49
N GLY A 19 -35.24 25.11 7.55
CA GLY A 19 -36.65 24.70 7.46
C GLY A 19 -37.10 23.66 8.48
N SER A 20 -37.88 24.08 9.48
CA SER A 20 -38.47 23.25 10.55
C SER A 20 -39.56 22.29 10.07
N SER A 21 -39.59 21.07 10.61
CA SER A 21 -40.83 20.28 10.78
C SER A 21 -40.75 19.31 11.97
N ASP A 22 -41.95 18.95 12.45
CA ASP A 22 -42.33 18.65 13.83
C ASP A 22 -41.75 17.41 14.53
N SER A 23 -41.74 17.54 15.86
CA SER A 23 -41.47 16.55 16.90
C SER A 23 -42.45 15.37 16.86
N ASN A 24 -41.91 14.16 16.85
CA ASN A 24 -42.61 12.97 17.34
C ASN A 24 -41.91 12.44 18.60
N GLU A 25 -42.73 11.91 19.50
CA GLU A 25 -42.45 11.60 20.89
C GLU A 25 -41.41 10.50 21.10
N ASP A 26 -40.57 10.70 22.11
CA ASP A 26 -39.52 9.79 22.58
C ASP A 26 -40.11 8.53 23.25
N GLU A 27 -39.88 7.37 22.66
CA GLU A 27 -39.76 6.12 23.44
C GLU A 27 -38.27 5.89 23.72
N ALA A 28 -37.91 5.80 25.00
CA ALA A 28 -36.54 5.45 25.40
C ALA A 28 -36.22 4.03 24.93
N VAL A 29 -35.44 3.92 23.86
CA VAL A 29 -34.95 2.64 23.33
C VAL A 29 -33.80 2.18 24.23
N VAL A 30 -33.94 1.03 24.87
CA VAL A 30 -32.84 0.42 25.62
C VAL A 30 -31.87 -0.21 24.63
N ILE A 31 -30.64 0.31 24.54
CA ILE A 31 -29.57 -0.34 23.77
C ILE A 31 -29.14 -1.60 24.53
N SER A 32 -29.26 -2.76 23.89
CA SER A 32 -28.72 -4.01 24.41
C SER A 32 -27.48 -4.40 23.61
N VAL A 33 -26.33 -4.48 24.27
CA VAL A 33 -25.12 -5.08 23.67
C VAL A 33 -25.29 -6.58 23.62
N ALA A 34 -24.86 -7.20 22.53
CA ALA A 34 -24.70 -8.65 22.50
C ALA A 34 -23.77 -9.09 23.65
N SER A 35 -24.17 -10.09 24.42
CA SER A 35 -23.34 -10.61 25.51
C SER A 35 -22.05 -11.30 25.02
N THR A 36 -21.97 -11.55 23.72
CA THR A 36 -20.88 -12.26 23.05
C THR A 36 -20.69 -11.69 21.65
N SER A 37 -19.44 -11.55 21.22
CA SER A 37 -19.03 -11.30 19.83
C SER A 37 -18.39 -12.54 19.23
N THR A 38 -18.44 -12.63 17.91
CA THR A 38 -17.79 -13.70 17.15
C THR A 38 -16.53 -13.16 16.51
N VAL A 39 -15.43 -13.89 16.63
CA VAL A 39 -14.17 -13.61 15.95
C VAL A 39 -13.88 -14.75 14.98
N ASN A 40 -13.77 -14.40 13.70
CA ASN A 40 -13.33 -15.29 12.62
C ASN A 40 -11.87 -15.03 12.31
N PHE A 41 -11.21 -16.01 11.69
CA PHE A 41 -9.78 -15.98 11.46
C PHE A 41 -9.45 -16.30 10.01
N TYR A 42 -8.31 -15.79 9.56
CA TYR A 42 -7.69 -16.14 8.30
C TYR A 42 -6.20 -16.41 8.50
N VAL A 43 -5.70 -17.50 7.94
CA VAL A 43 -4.28 -17.79 7.76
C VAL A 43 -4.01 -18.00 6.27
N PRO A 44 -2.91 -17.45 5.74
CA PRO A 44 -2.50 -17.63 4.34
C PRO A 44 -2.36 -19.09 3.92
N GLN A 45 -2.70 -19.35 2.66
CA GLN A 45 -2.86 -20.70 2.10
C GLN A 45 -1.63 -21.61 2.15
N TRP A 46 -0.42 -21.05 2.29
CA TRP A 46 0.82 -21.83 2.38
C TRP A 46 1.02 -22.49 3.73
N GLN A 47 0.30 -22.02 4.77
CA GLN A 47 0.34 -22.60 6.10
C GLN A 47 -0.77 -23.64 6.27
N SER A 48 -0.48 -24.72 7.00
CA SER A 48 -1.52 -25.63 7.46
C SER A 48 -2.61 -24.87 8.22
N ALA A 49 -3.83 -24.88 7.68
CA ALA A 49 -4.99 -24.30 8.35
C ALA A 49 -5.43 -25.09 9.59
N LYS A 50 -4.93 -26.32 9.75
CA LYS A 50 -5.16 -27.13 10.94
C LYS A 50 -4.12 -26.81 12.02
N GLY A 51 -4.55 -26.66 13.27
CA GLY A 51 -3.66 -26.37 14.38
C GLY A 51 -4.38 -26.14 15.70
N THR A 52 -3.72 -25.40 16.59
CA THR A 52 -4.25 -24.97 17.88
C THR A 52 -4.33 -23.45 17.91
N LEU A 53 -5.51 -22.92 18.23
CA LEU A 53 -5.75 -21.50 18.47
C LEU A 53 -5.76 -21.24 19.98
N ASN A 54 -4.85 -20.40 20.45
CA ASN A 54 -4.84 -19.91 21.82
C ASN A 54 -5.47 -18.52 21.88
N GLN A 55 -6.38 -18.33 22.82
CA GLN A 55 -6.95 -17.04 23.16
C GLN A 55 -6.34 -16.54 24.47
N LEU A 56 -5.73 -15.36 24.43
CA LEU A 56 -5.10 -14.72 25.57
C LEU A 56 -5.86 -13.45 25.96
N ASP A 57 -5.93 -13.16 27.26
CA ASP A 57 -6.45 -11.89 27.77
C ASP A 57 -5.47 -10.73 27.52
N SER A 58 -5.87 -9.51 27.85
CA SER A 58 -5.02 -8.33 27.70
C SER A 58 -3.75 -8.36 28.56
N GLN A 59 -3.69 -9.23 29.58
CA GLN A 59 -2.51 -9.46 30.41
C GLN A 59 -1.62 -10.62 29.90
N GLY A 60 -1.98 -11.25 28.77
CA GLY A 60 -1.22 -12.35 28.17
C GLY A 60 -1.46 -13.71 28.83
N ASN A 61 -2.50 -13.87 29.65
CA ASN A 61 -2.86 -15.19 30.18
C ASN A 61 -3.75 -15.93 29.19
N VAL A 62 -3.44 -17.21 28.94
CA VAL A 62 -4.27 -18.08 28.11
C VAL A 62 -5.62 -18.31 28.80
N ILE A 63 -6.69 -17.82 28.18
CA ILE A 63 -8.08 -17.99 28.62
C ILE A 63 -8.65 -19.30 28.08
N ASP A 64 -8.37 -19.59 26.80
CA ASP A 64 -8.86 -20.77 26.11
C ASP A 64 -7.82 -21.26 25.08
N SER A 65 -7.86 -22.55 24.79
CA SER A 65 -6.99 -23.18 23.80
C SER A 65 -7.80 -24.25 23.07
N VAL A 66 -8.01 -24.02 21.77
CA VAL A 66 -8.94 -24.78 20.95
C VAL A 66 -8.18 -25.42 19.79
N ALA A 67 -8.24 -26.74 19.70
CA ALA A 67 -7.80 -27.44 18.49
C ALA A 67 -8.81 -27.17 17.37
N VAL A 68 -8.33 -26.70 16.22
CA VAL A 68 -9.13 -26.36 15.05
C VAL A 68 -8.73 -27.21 13.86
N ASP A 69 -9.72 -27.81 13.20
CA ASP A 69 -9.48 -28.59 11.98
C ASP A 69 -9.14 -27.69 10.78
N ASN A 70 -9.69 -26.47 10.77
CA ASN A 70 -9.39 -25.42 9.79
C ASN A 70 -9.70 -24.05 10.39
N ILE A 71 -8.66 -23.28 10.69
CA ILE A 71 -8.73 -21.93 11.28
C ILE A 71 -9.52 -20.94 10.41
N ASN A 72 -9.45 -21.06 9.08
CA ASN A 72 -10.15 -20.18 8.11
C ASN A 72 -11.67 -20.35 8.11
N THR A 73 -12.17 -21.38 8.80
CA THR A 73 -13.61 -21.62 9.00
C THR A 73 -13.99 -21.67 10.47
N ALA A 74 -13.00 -21.50 11.35
CA ALA A 74 -13.20 -21.50 12.79
C ALA A 74 -13.69 -20.12 13.25
N SER A 75 -14.43 -20.13 14.35
CA SER A 75 -14.89 -18.92 15.00
C SER A 75 -14.88 -19.11 16.51
N VAL A 76 -14.49 -18.08 17.25
CA VAL A 76 -14.51 -18.10 18.72
C VAL A 76 -15.49 -17.04 19.22
N SER A 77 -16.23 -17.36 20.28
CA SER A 77 -17.11 -16.41 20.95
C SER A 77 -16.41 -15.79 22.15
N VAL A 78 -16.31 -14.47 22.18
CA VAL A 78 -15.63 -13.72 23.25
C VAL A 78 -16.50 -12.57 23.75
N SER A 79 -16.14 -11.99 24.90
CA SER A 79 -16.86 -10.82 25.40
C SER A 79 -16.46 -9.58 24.59
N PRO A 80 -17.41 -8.78 24.06
CA PRO A 80 -17.09 -7.57 23.31
C PRO A 80 -16.46 -6.48 24.19
N LEU A 81 -15.99 -5.42 23.55
CA LEU A 81 -15.39 -4.22 24.15
C LEU A 81 -14.11 -4.52 24.95
N ASN A 82 -13.35 -5.52 24.51
CA ASN A 82 -12.11 -5.96 25.14
C ASN A 82 -11.06 -6.28 24.10
N PHE A 83 -9.79 -6.11 24.48
CA PHE A 83 -8.65 -6.59 23.72
C PHE A 83 -8.39 -8.06 24.02
N TYR A 84 -8.09 -8.82 22.96
CA TYR A 84 -7.59 -10.19 23.05
C TYR A 84 -6.38 -10.33 22.15
N THR A 85 -5.46 -11.20 22.56
CA THR A 85 -4.41 -11.71 21.68
C THR A 85 -4.80 -13.11 21.25
N PHE A 86 -4.76 -13.36 19.95
CA PHE A 86 -4.98 -14.68 19.37
C PHE A 86 -3.65 -15.18 18.83
N GLU A 87 -3.25 -16.39 19.23
CA GLU A 87 -2.06 -17.06 18.71
C GLU A 87 -2.47 -18.34 18.01
N PHE A 88 -2.01 -18.54 16.78
CA PHE A 88 -2.28 -19.75 16.02
C PHE A 88 -1.00 -20.56 15.83
N VAL A 89 -1.01 -21.79 16.34
CA VAL A 89 0.08 -22.76 16.20
C VAL A 89 -0.36 -23.85 15.24
N PRO A 90 0.14 -23.87 13.99
CA PRO A 90 -0.23 -24.89 13.01
C PRO A 90 0.32 -26.28 13.40
N ASP A 91 -0.42 -27.33 13.05
CA ASP A 91 -0.03 -28.73 13.31
C ASP A 91 1.18 -29.17 12.45
N ASP A 92 1.36 -28.52 11.30
CA ASP A 92 2.46 -28.74 10.36
C ASP A 92 3.17 -27.42 10.09
N SER A 93 4.47 -27.39 10.29
CA SER A 93 5.32 -26.21 10.06
C SER A 93 5.99 -26.22 8.68
N ALA A 94 5.74 -27.24 7.85
CA ALA A 94 6.29 -27.29 6.51
C ALA A 94 5.63 -26.21 5.64
N LEU A 95 6.46 -25.32 5.10
CA LEU A 95 6.01 -24.21 4.25
C LEU A 95 6.53 -24.42 2.83
N PRO A 96 5.67 -24.59 1.82
CA PRO A 96 6.09 -24.66 0.44
C PRO A 96 6.58 -23.30 -0.04
N CYS A 97 7.48 -23.28 -1.02
CA CYS A 97 7.88 -22.05 -1.69
C CYS A 97 6.70 -21.46 -2.47
N PRO A 98 6.26 -20.22 -2.16
CA PRO A 98 5.11 -19.62 -2.81
C PRO A 98 5.43 -18.95 -4.16
N ARG A 99 6.71 -18.78 -4.50
CA ARG A 99 7.16 -18.01 -5.66
C ARG A 99 7.35 -18.91 -6.88
N PHE A 100 6.69 -18.59 -7.99
CA PHE A 100 6.77 -19.39 -9.24
C PHE A 100 8.20 -19.49 -9.79
N THR A 101 9.00 -18.44 -9.63
CA THR A 101 10.41 -18.40 -10.04
C THR A 101 11.38 -19.02 -9.02
N GLY A 102 10.87 -19.53 -7.89
CA GLY A 102 11.64 -20.13 -6.80
C GLY A 102 12.00 -19.13 -5.68
N CYS A 103 12.25 -19.65 -4.48
CA CYS A 103 12.35 -18.84 -3.26
C CYS A 103 13.78 -18.46 -2.87
N GLY A 104 14.78 -19.02 -3.55
CA GLY A 104 16.18 -18.71 -3.29
C GLY A 104 17.07 -19.93 -3.42
N ARG A 105 18.37 -19.71 -3.25
CA ARG A 105 19.40 -20.73 -3.46
C ARG A 105 19.59 -21.61 -2.24
N THR A 106 19.88 -22.88 -2.49
CA THR A 106 20.22 -23.83 -1.44
C THR A 106 21.71 -24.15 -1.41
N LEU A 107 22.15 -24.70 -0.28
CA LEU A 107 23.47 -25.33 -0.19
C LEU A 107 23.50 -26.61 -1.02
N ARG A 108 24.68 -27.02 -1.48
CA ARG A 108 24.82 -28.27 -2.24
C ARG A 108 24.38 -29.48 -1.39
N GLY A 109 23.39 -30.23 -1.88
CA GLY A 109 22.87 -31.42 -1.21
C GLY A 109 21.86 -31.10 -0.11
N ASP A 110 21.21 -29.93 -0.19
CA ASP A 110 19.99 -29.66 0.56
C ASP A 110 18.94 -30.73 0.25
N VAL A 111 18.24 -31.18 1.28
CA VAL A 111 17.23 -32.24 1.17
C VAL A 111 15.91 -31.71 0.61
N ASN A 112 15.73 -30.40 0.63
CA ASN A 112 14.53 -29.71 0.20
C ASN A 112 14.56 -29.32 -1.28
N ASP A 113 15.75 -29.29 -1.90
CA ASP A 113 15.97 -29.15 -3.33
C ASP A 113 15.84 -30.54 -3.98
N LEU A 114 14.66 -30.87 -4.52
CA LEU A 114 14.32 -32.23 -4.95
C LEU A 114 14.96 -32.62 -6.28
N ASN A 115 15.35 -31.63 -7.09
CA ASN A 115 15.93 -31.85 -8.41
C ASN A 115 17.45 -31.54 -8.47
N GLU A 116 18.04 -31.16 -7.34
CA GLU A 116 19.45 -30.82 -7.14
C GLU A 116 19.93 -29.64 -8.02
N ASN A 117 19.03 -28.72 -8.39
CA ASN A 117 19.35 -27.54 -9.22
C ASN A 117 19.94 -26.37 -8.40
N ARG A 118 20.00 -26.50 -7.07
CA ARG A 118 20.46 -25.51 -6.08
C ARG A 118 19.52 -24.32 -5.87
N ILE A 119 18.25 -24.50 -6.13
CA ILE A 119 17.18 -23.53 -5.92
C ILE A 119 16.06 -24.26 -5.17
N ILE A 120 15.36 -23.58 -4.26
CA ILE A 120 14.06 -24.07 -3.78
C ILE A 120 13.03 -23.63 -4.81
N ASP A 121 12.57 -24.56 -5.62
CA ASP A 121 11.57 -24.30 -6.65
C ASP A 121 10.17 -24.12 -6.05
N PHE A 122 9.25 -23.60 -6.86
CA PHE A 122 7.84 -23.50 -6.48
C PHE A 122 7.29 -24.82 -5.93
N GLU A 123 6.52 -24.74 -4.84
CA GLU A 123 5.96 -25.88 -4.08
C GLU A 123 6.98 -26.79 -3.35
N GLU A 124 8.29 -26.60 -3.52
CA GLU A 124 9.27 -27.30 -2.69
C GLU A 124 9.24 -26.79 -1.25
N ILE A 125 9.44 -27.70 -0.29
CA ILE A 125 9.35 -27.37 1.14
C ILE A 125 10.56 -26.53 1.55
N THR A 126 10.31 -25.39 2.18
CA THR A 126 11.35 -24.50 2.70
C THR A 126 11.80 -24.92 4.10
N GLY A 127 12.95 -24.41 4.53
CA GLY A 127 13.42 -24.52 5.93
C GLY A 127 12.83 -23.46 6.86
N VAL A 128 11.91 -22.62 6.37
CA VAL A 128 11.35 -21.49 7.12
C VAL A 128 10.27 -21.97 8.07
N SER A 129 10.17 -21.33 9.24
CA SER A 129 9.08 -21.52 10.19
C SER A 129 8.49 -20.16 10.51
N LEU A 130 7.16 -20.08 10.52
CA LEU A 130 6.44 -18.84 10.82
C LEU A 130 5.63 -18.98 12.11
N ASN A 131 5.48 -17.87 12.81
CA ASN A 131 4.63 -17.74 13.99
C ASN A 131 3.49 -16.76 13.67
N TYR A 132 2.31 -17.02 14.24
CA TYR A 132 1.11 -16.23 14.00
C TYR A 132 0.51 -15.75 15.31
N ALA A 133 0.48 -14.43 15.49
CA ALA A 133 -0.19 -13.76 16.59
C ALA A 133 -0.85 -12.46 16.10
N ALA A 134 -2.01 -12.14 16.64
CA ALA A 134 -2.70 -10.89 16.34
C ALA A 134 -3.43 -10.36 17.58
N ARG A 135 -3.18 -9.10 17.94
CA ARG A 135 -3.88 -8.39 19.03
C ARG A 135 -5.03 -7.56 18.49
N ALA A 136 -6.26 -7.91 18.84
CA ALA A 136 -7.46 -7.32 18.28
C ALA A 136 -8.40 -6.74 19.34
N TYR A 137 -8.98 -5.57 19.07
CA TYR A 137 -10.09 -5.03 19.86
C TYR A 137 -11.41 -5.63 19.38
N VAL A 138 -12.09 -6.43 20.18
CA VAL A 138 -13.30 -7.10 19.72
C VAL A 138 -14.53 -6.23 19.91
N ALA A 139 -15.07 -5.71 18.81
CA ALA A 139 -16.31 -4.94 18.80
C ALA A 139 -17.55 -5.85 18.89
N PRO A 140 -18.72 -5.34 19.34
CA PRO A 140 -19.99 -6.09 19.30
C PRO A 140 -20.33 -6.57 17.89
N GLY A 141 -20.60 -7.87 17.70
CA GLY A 141 -20.95 -8.44 16.40
C GLY A 141 -19.88 -9.38 15.85
N VAL A 142 -19.63 -9.32 14.55
CA VAL A 142 -18.63 -10.15 13.85
C VAL A 142 -17.34 -9.36 13.64
N ASN A 143 -16.22 -9.98 14.00
CA ASN A 143 -14.88 -9.46 13.78
C ASN A 143 -14.08 -10.48 12.98
N GLU A 144 -13.14 -10.02 12.17
CA GLU A 144 -12.23 -10.84 11.38
C GLU A 144 -10.79 -10.47 11.74
N VAL A 145 -9.96 -11.49 11.95
CA VAL A 145 -8.53 -11.35 12.30
C VAL A 145 -7.70 -12.12 11.28
N PHE A 146 -6.73 -11.44 10.67
CA PHE A 146 -5.91 -11.96 9.59
C PHE A 146 -4.49 -12.19 10.08
N PHE A 147 -4.05 -13.44 10.11
CA PHE A 147 -2.73 -13.79 10.60
C PHE A 147 -1.65 -13.59 9.53
N SER A 148 -0.57 -12.92 9.91
CA SER A 148 0.66 -12.82 9.13
C SER A 148 1.89 -12.72 10.05
N PRO A 149 3.10 -13.03 9.57
CA PRO A 149 4.34 -12.81 10.33
C PRO A 149 4.48 -11.36 10.80
N MET A 150 4.07 -10.39 9.98
CA MET A 150 4.07 -8.98 10.34
C MET A 150 3.09 -8.67 11.48
N SER A 151 1.88 -9.25 11.46
CA SER A 151 0.93 -9.10 12.57
C SER A 151 1.49 -9.65 13.89
N SER A 152 2.30 -10.72 13.83
CA SER A 152 2.97 -11.31 14.98
C SER A 152 4.01 -10.36 15.57
N VAL A 153 4.91 -9.83 14.75
CA VAL A 153 5.94 -8.88 15.20
C VAL A 153 5.33 -7.63 15.83
N ILE A 154 4.26 -7.08 15.24
CA ILE A 154 3.53 -5.94 15.79
C ILE A 154 2.88 -6.31 17.13
N THR A 155 2.27 -7.49 17.21
CA THR A 155 1.57 -7.97 18.41
C THR A 155 2.53 -8.24 19.57
N GLU A 156 3.66 -8.89 19.31
CA GLU A 156 4.68 -9.23 20.30
C GLU A 156 5.30 -7.99 20.92
N ASN A 157 5.50 -6.93 20.12
CA ASN A 157 6.03 -5.66 20.58
C ASN A 157 4.95 -4.67 21.10
N ASN A 158 3.67 -5.05 21.02
CA ASN A 158 2.53 -4.21 21.39
C ASN A 158 2.52 -2.85 20.66
N TYR A 159 2.83 -2.86 19.36
CA TYR A 159 2.79 -1.66 18.53
C TYR A 159 1.37 -1.36 18.03
N ASP A 160 1.07 -0.08 17.85
CA ASP A 160 -0.17 0.35 17.21
C ASP A 160 0.02 0.53 15.70
N ALA A 161 -0.75 -0.21 14.92
CA ALA A 161 -0.65 -0.27 13.47
C ALA A 161 -1.73 0.54 12.74
N THR A 162 -2.60 1.27 13.46
CA THR A 162 -3.70 2.04 12.86
C THR A 162 -3.19 3.03 11.81
N LEU A 163 -2.26 3.91 12.20
CA LEU A 163 -1.70 4.91 11.27
C LEU A 163 -0.95 4.27 10.10
N ALA A 164 -0.10 3.28 10.38
CA ALA A 164 0.67 2.55 9.35
C ALA A 164 -0.22 1.79 8.36
N SER A 165 -1.43 1.38 8.79
CA SER A 165 -2.37 0.67 7.93
C SER A 165 -3.19 1.57 7.01
N LEU A 166 -3.11 2.89 7.19
CA LEU A 166 -3.99 3.87 6.53
C LEU A 166 -5.47 3.54 6.72
N ALA A 167 -5.81 3.00 7.89
CA ALA A 167 -7.15 2.61 8.26
C ALA A 167 -7.40 2.88 9.74
N ALA A 168 -8.68 2.96 10.10
CA ALA A 168 -9.12 3.12 11.49
C ALA A 168 -8.89 1.87 12.37
N SER A 169 -8.46 0.76 11.78
CA SER A 169 -8.09 -0.47 12.47
C SER A 169 -6.77 -0.99 11.90
N PRO A 170 -5.99 -1.76 12.67
CA PRO A 170 -4.82 -2.44 12.13
C PRO A 170 -5.14 -3.22 10.84
N PHE A 171 -4.20 -3.29 9.89
CA PHE A 171 -4.38 -4.00 8.62
C PHE A 171 -4.79 -5.47 8.76
N TYR A 172 -4.51 -6.07 9.93
CA TYR A 172 -4.83 -7.46 10.26
C TYR A 172 -6.17 -7.64 10.99
N GLN A 173 -7.01 -6.60 11.08
CA GLN A 173 -8.29 -6.68 11.77
C GLN A 173 -9.41 -5.92 11.06
N LEU A 174 -10.57 -6.56 10.94
CA LEU A 174 -11.83 -5.91 10.61
C LEU A 174 -12.84 -6.09 11.76
N THR A 175 -13.49 -5.01 12.15
CA THR A 175 -14.55 -4.99 13.17
C THR A 175 -15.95 -4.88 12.57
N HIS A 176 -15.99 -4.60 11.27
CA HIS A 176 -17.15 -4.64 10.39
C HIS A 176 -16.61 -4.88 8.98
N SER A 177 -16.95 -6.01 8.38
CA SER A 177 -16.40 -6.40 7.08
C SER A 177 -17.41 -6.21 5.95
N ASN A 178 -16.88 -5.88 4.79
CA ASN A 178 -17.56 -6.07 3.52
C ASN A 178 -16.63 -6.91 2.63
N LEU A 179 -17.15 -7.46 1.53
CA LEU A 179 -16.39 -8.37 0.68
C LEU A 179 -15.05 -7.78 0.18
N SER A 180 -15.03 -6.48 -0.13
CA SER A 180 -13.82 -5.79 -0.60
C SER A 180 -12.77 -5.69 0.51
N ASN A 181 -13.18 -5.26 1.71
CA ASN A 181 -12.29 -5.10 2.86
C ASN A 181 -11.72 -6.45 3.31
N THR A 182 -12.54 -7.51 3.32
CA THR A 182 -12.06 -8.86 3.66
C THR A 182 -11.02 -9.32 2.64
N LEU A 183 -11.29 -9.15 1.36
CA LEU A 183 -10.35 -9.54 0.30
C LEU A 183 -9.03 -8.76 0.39
N GLU A 184 -9.09 -7.44 0.59
CA GLU A 184 -7.91 -6.60 0.81
C GLU A 184 -7.05 -7.14 1.96
N ALA A 185 -7.65 -7.39 3.13
CA ALA A 185 -6.94 -7.87 4.31
C ALA A 185 -6.36 -9.29 4.12
N GLU A 186 -7.06 -10.20 3.43
CA GLU A 186 -6.53 -11.53 3.07
C GLU A 186 -5.28 -11.41 2.17
N VAL A 187 -5.34 -10.54 1.17
CA VAL A 187 -4.26 -10.34 0.20
C VAL A 187 -3.06 -9.64 0.86
N VAL A 188 -3.27 -8.68 1.77
CA VAL A 188 -2.19 -8.08 2.59
C VAL A 188 -1.54 -9.14 3.50
N ALA A 189 -2.32 -9.99 4.15
CA ALA A 189 -1.79 -11.08 4.97
C ALA A 189 -0.97 -12.08 4.15
N ASN A 190 -1.41 -12.35 2.92
CA ASN A 190 -0.67 -13.16 1.95
C ASN A 190 0.65 -12.48 1.56
N ALA A 191 0.65 -11.19 1.22
CA ALA A 191 1.85 -10.45 0.83
C ALA A 191 2.94 -10.48 1.91
N PHE A 192 2.58 -10.23 3.18
CA PHE A 192 3.55 -10.31 4.28
C PHE A 192 4.05 -11.73 4.56
N THR A 193 3.20 -12.73 4.36
CA THR A 193 3.61 -14.14 4.53
C THR A 193 4.50 -14.60 3.40
N TYR A 194 4.18 -14.20 2.16
CA TYR A 194 5.00 -14.37 0.97
C TYR A 194 6.40 -13.78 1.18
N GLY A 195 6.46 -12.51 1.60
CA GLY A 195 7.68 -11.79 1.97
C GLY A 195 8.54 -12.58 2.94
N ALA A 196 7.95 -13.06 4.04
CA ALA A 196 8.68 -13.77 5.08
C ALA A 196 9.23 -15.12 4.63
N ILE A 197 8.50 -15.87 3.80
CA ILE A 197 8.97 -17.17 3.29
C ILE A 197 10.15 -16.96 2.33
N VAL A 198 10.01 -16.06 1.35
CA VAL A 198 11.03 -15.86 0.32
C VAL A 198 12.27 -15.17 0.91
N ALA A 199 12.10 -14.18 1.80
CA ALA A 199 13.23 -13.57 2.52
C ALA A 199 13.94 -14.59 3.42
N GLY A 200 13.18 -15.45 4.11
CA GLY A 200 13.71 -16.50 4.99
C GLY A 200 14.55 -17.56 4.28
N VAL A 201 14.32 -17.79 2.98
CA VAL A 201 15.13 -18.68 2.15
C VAL A 201 16.29 -17.94 1.49
N SER A 202 16.07 -16.70 1.03
CA SER A 202 17.06 -15.96 0.23
C SER A 202 18.13 -15.25 1.06
N VAL A 203 17.83 -14.87 2.31
CA VAL A 203 18.74 -14.16 3.21
C VAL A 203 19.20 -15.08 4.34
N GLU A 204 20.51 -15.35 4.40
CA GLU A 204 21.09 -16.22 5.42
C GLU A 204 20.88 -15.64 6.82
N GLY A 205 20.19 -16.40 7.69
CA GLY A 205 19.94 -15.99 9.07
C GLY A 205 18.85 -14.94 9.24
N PHE A 206 18.00 -14.73 8.22
CA PHE A 206 16.87 -13.81 8.28
C PHE A 206 15.94 -14.10 9.47
N ASP A 207 15.65 -13.04 10.22
CA ASP A 207 14.66 -13.03 11.28
C ASP A 207 13.84 -11.73 11.16
N LEU A 208 12.54 -11.86 10.92
CA LEU A 208 11.68 -10.72 10.64
C LEU A 208 11.61 -9.74 11.81
N SER A 209 11.57 -10.25 13.06
CA SER A 209 11.50 -9.38 14.24
C SER A 209 12.76 -8.53 14.36
N THR A 210 13.94 -9.14 14.20
CA THR A 210 15.23 -8.45 14.25
C THR A 210 15.34 -7.43 13.11
N ALA A 211 14.99 -7.82 11.88
CA ALA A 211 15.03 -6.91 10.74
C ALA A 211 14.10 -5.69 10.93
N PHE A 212 12.89 -5.92 11.44
CA PHE A 212 11.95 -4.86 11.76
C PHE A 212 12.46 -3.94 12.87
N ASP A 213 12.99 -4.50 13.96
CA ASP A 213 13.56 -3.73 15.07
C ASP A 213 14.74 -2.85 14.61
N ASP A 214 15.62 -3.39 13.77
CA ASP A 214 16.75 -2.66 13.20
C ASP A 214 16.28 -1.49 12.31
N PHE A 215 15.20 -1.70 11.54
CA PHE A 215 14.58 -0.65 10.71
C PHE A 215 13.97 0.48 11.54
N ILE A 216 13.08 0.16 12.50
CA ILE A 216 12.37 1.19 13.28
C ILE A 216 13.28 1.91 14.27
N THR A 217 14.44 1.33 14.61
CA THR A 217 15.47 1.97 15.44
C THR A 217 16.56 2.68 14.63
N GLU A 218 16.41 2.76 13.31
CA GLU A 218 17.32 3.43 12.38
C GLU A 218 18.78 2.94 12.51
N GLN A 219 18.98 1.63 12.60
CA GLN A 219 20.31 1.04 12.53
C GLN A 219 20.96 1.32 11.18
N ALA A 220 22.29 1.27 11.14
CA ALA A 220 23.06 1.56 9.93
C ALA A 220 22.89 0.48 8.82
N ASP A 221 22.49 -0.74 9.18
CA ASP A 221 22.23 -1.83 8.24
C ASP A 221 20.75 -2.24 8.37
N THR A 222 19.98 -1.96 7.33
CA THR A 222 18.55 -2.31 7.22
C THR A 222 18.28 -3.18 5.99
N SER A 223 19.33 -3.77 5.41
CA SER A 223 19.26 -4.53 4.16
C SER A 223 18.30 -5.72 4.23
N ALA A 224 18.24 -6.42 5.37
CA ALA A 224 17.30 -7.51 5.59
C ALA A 224 15.84 -7.03 5.57
N TRP A 225 15.55 -5.86 6.15
CA TRP A 225 14.22 -5.27 6.12
C TRP A 225 13.85 -4.81 4.71
N GLN A 226 14.77 -4.11 4.02
CA GLN A 226 14.58 -3.67 2.64
C GLN A 226 14.31 -4.85 1.69
N THR A 227 15.00 -5.97 1.90
CA THR A 227 14.76 -7.20 1.14
C THR A 227 13.36 -7.75 1.41
N TYR A 228 12.96 -7.85 2.68
CA TYR A 228 11.62 -8.30 3.05
C TYR A 228 10.51 -7.40 2.52
N SER A 229 10.67 -6.06 2.62
CA SER A 229 9.67 -5.11 2.14
C SER A 229 9.52 -5.18 0.63
N SER A 230 10.63 -5.24 -0.11
CA SER A 230 10.63 -5.37 -1.57
C SER A 230 9.94 -6.66 -2.02
N ILE A 231 10.23 -7.80 -1.38
CA ILE A 231 9.59 -9.08 -1.71
C ILE A 231 8.09 -9.06 -1.35
N ALA A 232 7.71 -8.44 -0.23
CA ALA A 232 6.29 -8.30 0.13
C ALA A 232 5.51 -7.45 -0.89
N ASP A 233 6.12 -6.38 -1.41
CA ASP A 233 5.52 -5.55 -2.48
C ASP A 233 5.40 -6.32 -3.81
N GLN A 234 6.41 -7.12 -4.15
CA GLN A 234 6.42 -7.98 -5.35
C GLN A 234 5.31 -9.04 -5.39
N TYR A 235 4.69 -9.37 -4.26
CA TYR A 235 3.64 -10.40 -4.20
C TYR A 235 2.51 -10.13 -5.22
N LEU A 236 2.07 -8.87 -5.35
CA LEU A 236 0.98 -8.53 -6.27
C LEU A 236 1.39 -8.74 -7.72
N ALA A 237 2.59 -8.28 -8.11
CA ALA A 237 3.12 -8.54 -9.44
C ALA A 237 3.19 -10.06 -9.68
N ASP A 238 3.91 -10.82 -8.84
CA ASP A 238 4.11 -12.25 -9.02
C ASP A 238 2.78 -13.08 -9.12
N ASN A 239 1.67 -12.57 -8.59
CA ASN A 239 0.37 -13.29 -8.58
C ASN A 239 -0.69 -12.74 -9.54
N LEU A 240 -0.65 -11.44 -9.90
CA LEU A 240 -1.60 -10.84 -10.86
C LEU A 240 -1.34 -11.34 -12.28
N TYR A 241 -0.09 -11.53 -12.68
CA TYR A 241 0.30 -11.96 -14.04
C TYR A 241 0.12 -13.47 -14.31
N SER A 242 -0.13 -14.28 -13.28
CA SER A 242 -0.39 -15.71 -13.48
C SER A 242 -1.77 -15.94 -14.13
N GLU A 243 -1.94 -16.91 -15.04
CA GLU A 243 -3.26 -17.26 -15.64
C GLU A 243 -4.34 -17.62 -14.59
N GLN A 244 -3.94 -17.89 -13.35
CA GLN A 244 -4.81 -18.18 -12.20
C GLN A 244 -5.14 -16.92 -11.37
N GLY A 245 -4.54 -15.77 -11.73
CA GLY A 245 -4.72 -14.44 -11.16
C GLY A 245 -6.18 -14.03 -11.22
N ASN A 246 -6.85 -14.22 -10.09
CA ASN A 246 -8.28 -14.04 -9.95
C ASN A 246 -8.64 -12.56 -10.18
N GLY A 247 -9.60 -12.26 -11.06
CA GLY A 247 -10.12 -10.89 -11.25
C GLY A 247 -10.65 -10.23 -9.97
N LEU A 248 -10.81 -11.01 -8.88
CA LEU A 248 -11.00 -10.49 -7.53
C LEU A 248 -9.77 -9.73 -7.01
N ILE A 249 -8.54 -10.23 -7.15
CA ILE A 249 -7.32 -9.56 -6.64
C ILE A 249 -7.14 -8.20 -7.30
N GLN A 250 -7.39 -8.12 -8.62
CA GLN A 250 -7.36 -6.86 -9.38
C GLN A 250 -8.21 -5.75 -8.75
N SER A 251 -9.36 -6.10 -8.16
CA SER A 251 -10.29 -5.12 -7.59
C SER A 251 -9.79 -4.43 -6.32
N VAL A 252 -8.77 -4.99 -5.64
CA VAL A 252 -8.20 -4.45 -4.40
C VAL A 252 -6.69 -4.20 -4.49
N ALA A 253 -6.09 -4.40 -5.67
CA ALA A 253 -4.65 -4.45 -5.82
C ALA A 253 -3.96 -3.12 -5.45
N GLY A 254 -4.56 -1.98 -5.84
CA GLY A 254 -4.06 -0.66 -5.43
C GLY A 254 -4.11 -0.44 -3.92
N GLN A 255 -5.18 -0.87 -3.25
CA GLN A 255 -5.31 -0.77 -1.79
C GLN A 255 -4.27 -1.61 -1.08
N VAL A 256 -4.13 -2.87 -1.50
CA VAL A 256 -3.13 -3.80 -0.95
C VAL A 256 -1.72 -3.22 -1.12
N LYS A 257 -1.40 -2.72 -2.32
CA LYS A 257 -0.08 -2.11 -2.58
C LYS A 257 0.17 -0.94 -1.64
N GLN A 258 -0.79 -0.02 -1.52
CA GLN A 258 -0.64 1.13 -0.63
C GLN A 258 -0.48 0.71 0.83
N THR A 259 -1.26 -0.26 1.32
CA THR A 259 -1.15 -0.74 2.70
C THR A 259 0.19 -1.41 2.96
N VAL A 260 0.68 -2.26 2.06
CA VAL A 260 2.00 -2.92 2.19
C VAL A 260 3.11 -1.87 2.21
N ALA A 261 3.08 -0.92 1.28
CA ALA A 261 4.07 0.14 1.18
C ALA A 261 4.06 1.06 2.42
N SER A 262 2.88 1.47 2.91
CA SER A 262 2.76 2.31 4.11
C SER A 262 3.24 1.58 5.37
N VAL A 263 2.83 0.32 5.58
CA VAL A 263 3.29 -0.48 6.73
C VAL A 263 4.80 -0.70 6.73
N THR A 264 5.39 -0.95 5.55
CA THR A 264 6.82 -1.27 5.44
C THR A 264 7.74 -0.06 5.53
N THR A 265 7.22 1.14 5.24
CA THR A 265 7.98 2.40 5.29
C THR A 265 7.69 3.22 6.56
N PHE A 266 6.64 2.89 7.32
CA PHE A 266 6.28 3.61 8.54
C PHE A 266 7.37 3.47 9.61
N LYS A 267 7.92 4.61 10.06
CA LYS A 267 8.99 4.64 11.09
C LYS A 267 8.48 5.00 12.49
N ASN A 268 7.33 5.66 12.61
CA ASN A 268 6.88 6.26 13.86
C ASN A 268 6.05 5.31 14.75
N TRP A 269 6.43 4.03 14.82
CA TRP A 269 5.70 3.02 15.61
C TRP A 269 5.64 3.40 17.10
N GLN A 270 4.42 3.43 17.64
CA GLN A 270 4.17 3.74 19.05
C GLN A 270 3.59 2.52 19.76
N GLN A 271 3.83 2.41 21.07
CA GLN A 271 3.17 1.39 21.86
C GLN A 271 1.67 1.65 21.95
N LYS A 272 0.89 0.60 21.77
CA LYS A 272 -0.57 0.66 21.90
C LYS A 272 -0.97 0.89 23.36
N THR A 273 -1.70 1.98 23.59
CA THR A 273 -2.25 2.30 24.91
C THR A 273 -3.69 1.80 24.99
N GLU A 274 -3.96 0.84 25.86
CA GLU A 274 -5.30 0.31 26.03
C GLU A 274 -6.11 1.17 26.99
N THR A 275 -7.19 1.75 26.47
CA THR A 275 -8.17 2.49 27.27
C THR A 275 -9.46 1.67 27.37
N GLU A 276 -10.10 1.70 28.54
CA GLU A 276 -11.40 1.05 28.72
C GLU A 276 -12.43 1.75 27.82
N GLN A 277 -13.03 0.98 26.92
CA GLN A 277 -13.94 1.49 25.90
C GLN A 277 -15.38 1.43 26.40
N GLN A 278 -16.06 2.59 26.37
CA GLN A 278 -17.49 2.66 26.68
C GLN A 278 -18.33 2.45 25.42
N LEU A 279 -19.43 1.71 25.54
CA LEU A 279 -20.33 1.47 24.40
C LEU A 279 -20.77 2.80 23.75
N GLU A 280 -21.33 3.72 24.55
CA GLU A 280 -21.86 5.02 24.11
C GLU A 280 -20.77 6.11 24.01
N SER A 281 -19.48 5.74 23.87
CA SER A 281 -18.42 6.74 23.70
C SER A 281 -18.68 7.66 22.51
N ARG A 282 -18.31 8.92 22.68
CA ARG A 282 -18.45 10.00 21.70
C ARG A 282 -17.17 10.28 20.93
N GLU A 283 -16.12 9.49 21.17
CA GLU A 283 -14.77 9.67 20.61
C GLU A 283 -14.79 9.87 19.09
N LEU A 284 -15.45 8.99 18.32
CA LEU A 284 -15.55 9.18 16.88
C LEU A 284 -16.23 10.51 16.48
N LEU A 285 -17.21 10.99 17.24
CA LEU A 285 -17.85 12.28 16.96
C LEU A 285 -16.91 13.45 17.27
N GLU A 286 -16.07 13.32 18.30
CA GLU A 286 -15.01 14.29 18.60
C GLU A 286 -13.97 14.29 17.47
N ASP A 287 -13.52 13.13 17.02
CA ASP A 287 -12.53 13.00 15.94
C ASP A 287 -13.04 13.60 14.62
N VAL A 288 -14.30 13.31 14.26
CA VAL A 288 -14.95 13.91 13.09
C VAL A 288 -15.08 15.43 13.24
N ARG A 289 -15.41 15.94 14.43
CA ARG A 289 -15.49 17.39 14.70
C ARG A 289 -14.13 18.07 14.66
N ASP A 290 -13.08 17.42 15.16
CA ASP A 290 -11.74 17.97 15.13
C ASP A 290 -11.24 18.05 13.68
N ALA A 291 -11.47 17.01 12.88
CA ALA A 291 -11.22 17.04 11.44
C ALA A 291 -11.98 18.16 10.74
N LEU A 292 -13.27 18.31 11.06
CA LEU A 292 -14.12 19.41 10.59
C LEU A 292 -13.58 20.78 10.98
N GLY A 293 -13.14 20.92 12.22
CA GLY A 293 -12.59 22.15 12.78
C GLY A 293 -11.33 22.59 12.04
N VAL A 294 -10.42 21.65 11.78
CA VAL A 294 -9.19 21.88 11.03
C VAL A 294 -9.49 22.33 9.60
N VAL A 295 -10.38 21.62 8.90
CA VAL A 295 -10.78 21.96 7.52
C VAL A 295 -11.41 23.35 7.47
N ARG A 296 -12.35 23.65 8.38
CA ARG A 296 -12.98 24.99 8.46
C ARG A 296 -11.98 26.08 8.80
N LEU A 297 -11.00 25.79 9.65
CA LEU A 297 -9.94 26.72 9.99
C LEU A 297 -9.07 27.01 8.77
N GLN A 298 -8.77 26.01 7.94
CA GLN A 298 -8.07 26.23 6.68
C GLN A 298 -8.92 27.11 5.75
N ASP A 299 -10.18 26.74 5.50
CA ASP A 299 -11.06 27.47 4.56
C ASP A 299 -11.32 28.93 4.97
N SER A 300 -11.38 29.21 6.28
CA SER A 300 -11.73 30.54 6.79
C SER A 300 -10.54 31.44 7.06
N THR A 301 -9.41 30.87 7.50
CA THR A 301 -8.27 31.62 8.06
C THR A 301 -6.99 31.44 7.25
N TYR A 302 -6.76 30.24 6.73
CA TYR A 302 -5.53 29.87 6.03
C TYR A 302 -5.77 29.52 4.55
N ALA A 303 -6.85 30.02 3.95
CA ALA A 303 -7.25 29.62 2.60
C ALA A 303 -6.15 29.89 1.57
N ASP A 304 -5.47 31.03 1.68
CA ASP A 304 -4.36 31.40 0.81
C ASP A 304 -3.10 30.53 1.05
N ASP A 305 -2.84 30.11 2.30
CA ASP A 305 -1.72 29.21 2.65
C ASP A 305 -1.97 27.80 2.12
N LEU A 306 -3.19 27.28 2.32
CA LEU A 306 -3.61 25.98 1.79
C LEU A 306 -3.56 25.98 0.25
N ASP A 307 -4.10 27.01 -0.42
CA ASP A 307 -4.04 27.10 -1.89
C ASP A 307 -2.58 27.16 -2.37
N ALA A 308 -1.70 27.91 -1.69
CA ALA A 308 -0.28 27.97 -2.04
C ALA A 308 0.42 26.61 -1.90
N LYS A 309 0.25 25.92 -0.75
CA LYS A 309 0.82 24.59 -0.48
C LYS A 309 0.39 23.54 -1.52
N LEU A 310 -0.88 23.60 -1.91
CA LEU A 310 -1.46 22.68 -2.88
C LEU A 310 -1.02 22.99 -4.32
N VAL A 311 -0.86 24.27 -4.67
CA VAL A 311 -0.31 24.70 -5.96
C VAL A 311 1.16 24.32 -6.07
N GLU A 312 1.95 24.39 -4.99
CA GLU A 312 3.34 23.95 -5.01
C GLU A 312 3.46 22.46 -5.30
N LEU A 313 2.64 21.62 -4.65
CA LEU A 313 2.62 20.18 -4.90
C LEU A 313 2.22 19.87 -6.36
N GLU A 314 1.21 20.56 -6.90
CA GLU A 314 0.82 20.44 -8.31
C GLU A 314 1.94 20.88 -9.25
N SER A 315 2.66 21.96 -8.90
CA SER A 315 3.83 22.40 -9.66
C SER A 315 5.02 21.44 -9.54
N ALA A 316 5.06 20.57 -8.52
CA ALA A 316 6.12 19.59 -8.36
C ALA A 316 5.94 18.40 -9.31
N LEU A 317 4.69 18.00 -9.58
CA LEU A 317 4.32 16.85 -10.42
C LEU A 317 3.63 17.27 -11.74
N ASP A 318 4.24 18.20 -12.47
CA ASP A 318 3.70 18.76 -13.72
C ASP A 318 4.23 18.06 -14.99
N ASP A 319 3.74 18.52 -16.15
CA ASP A 319 4.13 18.02 -17.48
C ASP A 319 5.65 18.10 -17.72
N ASP A 320 6.34 19.11 -17.17
CA ASP A 320 7.80 19.26 -17.33
C ASP A 320 8.56 18.14 -16.62
N THR A 321 8.06 17.73 -15.44
CA THR A 321 8.58 16.56 -14.69
C THR A 321 8.31 15.26 -15.42
N GLN A 322 7.07 15.08 -15.88
CA GLN A 322 6.71 13.91 -16.68
C GLN A 322 7.60 13.80 -17.93
N GLN A 323 7.83 14.91 -18.63
CA GLN A 323 8.65 14.94 -19.84
C GLN A 323 10.12 14.61 -19.53
N ALA A 324 10.68 15.14 -18.44
CA ALA A 324 12.07 14.83 -18.04
C ALA A 324 12.24 13.34 -17.72
N ILE A 325 11.30 12.73 -17.00
CA ILE A 325 11.29 11.29 -16.68
C ILE A 325 11.13 10.46 -17.97
N THR A 326 10.20 10.84 -18.84
CA THR A 326 9.93 10.16 -20.12
C THR A 326 11.17 10.18 -21.03
N VAL A 327 11.85 11.32 -21.11
CA VAL A 327 13.09 11.44 -21.89
C VAL A 327 14.18 10.54 -21.32
N LEU A 328 14.36 10.50 -20.00
CA LEU A 328 15.33 9.60 -19.38
C LEU A 328 15.06 8.13 -19.74
N ALA A 329 13.82 7.68 -19.56
CA ALA A 329 13.40 6.31 -19.87
C ALA A 329 13.62 5.95 -21.35
N ASN A 330 13.22 6.84 -22.26
CA ASN A 330 13.38 6.63 -23.71
C ASN A 330 14.85 6.58 -24.13
N VAL A 331 15.71 7.41 -23.55
CA VAL A 331 17.15 7.40 -23.85
C VAL A 331 17.76 6.07 -23.41
N ILE A 332 17.46 5.61 -22.19
CA ILE A 332 17.95 4.33 -21.68
C ILE A 332 17.49 3.19 -22.60
N ASN A 333 16.20 3.13 -22.92
CA ASN A 333 15.64 2.08 -23.76
C ASN A 333 16.26 2.07 -25.17
N GLU A 334 16.32 3.23 -25.83
CA GLU A 334 16.89 3.33 -27.18
C GLU A 334 18.38 2.97 -27.22
N VAL A 335 19.16 3.40 -26.22
CA VAL A 335 20.60 3.09 -26.18
C VAL A 335 20.83 1.62 -25.87
N LEU A 336 20.09 1.02 -24.95
CA LEU A 336 20.23 -0.41 -24.63
C LEU A 336 19.78 -1.30 -25.80
N ILE A 337 18.71 -0.97 -26.52
CA ILE A 337 18.27 -1.76 -27.69
C ILE A 337 19.31 -1.71 -28.82
N ASN A 338 19.94 -0.56 -29.06
CA ASN A 338 20.83 -0.38 -30.20
C ASN A 338 22.31 -0.68 -29.90
N TYR A 339 22.74 -0.53 -28.65
CA TYR A 339 24.15 -0.54 -28.26
C TYR A 339 24.42 -1.36 -27.00
N SER A 340 23.86 -2.56 -26.90
CA SER A 340 24.16 -3.48 -25.79
C SER A 340 24.52 -4.89 -26.27
N PRO A 341 24.96 -5.79 -25.38
CA PRO A 341 25.08 -7.21 -25.68
C PRO A 341 23.74 -7.87 -26.04
N LEU A 342 22.62 -7.27 -25.61
CA LEU A 342 21.25 -7.72 -25.88
C LEU A 342 20.72 -7.29 -27.25
N ALA A 343 21.42 -6.39 -27.96
CA ALA A 343 21.04 -5.99 -29.30
C ALA A 343 21.13 -7.17 -30.28
N GLU A 344 20.21 -7.26 -31.25
CA GLU A 344 20.22 -8.31 -32.31
C GLU A 344 21.59 -8.47 -32.99
N VAL A 345 22.35 -7.37 -33.07
CA VAL A 345 23.75 -7.36 -33.46
C VAL A 345 24.53 -6.72 -32.32
N SER A 346 25.26 -7.53 -31.56
CA SER A 346 26.06 -7.06 -30.43
C SER A 346 26.98 -5.92 -30.85
N ALA A 347 26.84 -4.75 -30.21
CA ALA A 347 27.67 -3.60 -30.50
C ALA A 347 29.13 -3.85 -30.05
N SER A 348 30.09 -3.36 -30.82
CA SER A 348 31.50 -3.34 -30.42
C SER A 348 31.79 -2.16 -29.48
N GLU A 349 32.88 -2.20 -28.72
CA GLU A 349 33.35 -1.00 -28.00
C GLU A 349 33.60 0.16 -28.97
N GLY A 350 33.20 1.37 -28.60
CA GLY A 350 33.38 2.54 -29.45
C GLY A 350 32.52 3.74 -29.09
N GLN A 351 32.62 4.76 -29.94
CA GLN A 351 31.78 5.95 -29.88
C GLN A 351 30.73 5.87 -30.98
N TYR A 352 29.48 6.12 -30.59
CA TYR A 352 28.30 6.06 -31.43
C TYR A 352 27.53 7.35 -31.33
N THR A 353 26.70 7.61 -32.34
CA THR A 353 25.73 8.68 -32.29
C THR A 353 24.35 8.12 -32.57
N LEU A 354 23.39 8.48 -31.72
CA LEU A 354 21.99 8.15 -31.89
C LEU A 354 21.17 9.43 -31.78
N ARG A 355 20.54 9.85 -32.87
CA ARG A 355 19.91 11.17 -32.98
C ARG A 355 20.92 12.29 -32.64
N GLU A 356 20.68 13.06 -31.57
CA GLU A 356 21.56 14.12 -31.05
C GLU A 356 22.29 13.70 -29.76
N LEU A 357 22.37 12.39 -29.50
CA LEU A 357 23.12 11.80 -28.40
C LEU A 357 24.48 11.27 -28.88
N ASP A 358 25.51 11.61 -28.14
CA ASP A 358 26.85 11.01 -28.20
C ASP A 358 26.93 9.89 -27.15
N ILE A 359 27.23 8.67 -27.59
CA ILE A 359 27.28 7.46 -26.75
C ILE A 359 28.69 6.92 -26.78
N THR A 360 29.33 6.76 -25.63
CA THR A 360 30.58 6.01 -25.47
C THR A 360 30.27 4.68 -24.80
N TYR A 361 30.56 3.57 -25.49
CA TYR A 361 30.29 2.22 -25.01
C TYR A 361 31.58 1.43 -24.84
N SER A 362 31.74 0.78 -23.69
CA SER A 362 32.83 -0.16 -23.38
C SER A 362 32.29 -1.49 -22.84
N THR A 363 33.06 -2.59 -22.88
CA THR A 363 32.58 -3.96 -22.62
C THR A 363 33.22 -4.66 -21.41
N SER A 364 34.13 -4.01 -20.68
CA SER A 364 34.75 -4.62 -19.49
C SER A 364 35.17 -3.60 -18.41
N PRO A 365 34.29 -3.26 -17.44
CA PRO A 365 32.88 -3.64 -17.37
C PRO A 365 32.05 -3.00 -18.49
N TYR A 366 30.81 -3.42 -18.68
CA TYR A 366 29.96 -2.77 -19.68
C TYR A 366 29.65 -1.35 -19.19
N GLU A 367 30.05 -0.32 -19.94
CA GLU A 367 29.83 1.07 -19.55
C GLU A 367 29.22 1.86 -20.70
N TRP A 368 28.23 2.69 -20.40
CA TRP A 368 27.63 3.66 -21.32
C TRP A 368 27.77 5.06 -20.72
N VAL A 369 28.45 5.94 -21.45
CA VAL A 369 28.42 7.38 -21.18
C VAL A 369 27.63 8.02 -22.31
N ILE A 370 26.44 8.53 -22.00
CA ILE A 370 25.50 9.12 -22.95
C ILE A 370 25.39 10.61 -22.63
N THR A 371 25.66 11.45 -23.62
CA THR A 371 25.54 12.91 -23.46
C THR A 371 24.93 13.53 -24.70
N GLY A 372 24.18 14.62 -24.57
CA GLY A 372 23.66 15.36 -25.72
C GLY A 372 22.26 15.88 -25.49
N THR A 373 21.42 15.84 -26.52
CA THR A 373 20.02 16.24 -26.46
C THR A 373 19.09 15.14 -26.96
N TYR A 374 17.95 14.97 -26.31
CA TYR A 374 16.87 14.07 -26.76
C TYR A 374 15.54 14.79 -26.61
N ASP A 375 14.77 14.83 -27.71
CA ASP A 375 13.53 15.62 -27.84
C ASP A 375 13.66 17.08 -27.37
N GLY A 376 14.85 17.66 -27.58
CA GLY A 376 15.18 19.05 -27.24
C GLY A 376 15.65 19.27 -25.80
N LEU A 377 15.71 18.23 -24.98
CA LEU A 377 16.17 18.31 -23.58
C LEU A 377 17.63 17.84 -23.45
N PRO A 378 18.51 18.59 -22.75
CA PRO A 378 19.84 18.10 -22.40
C PRO A 378 19.78 16.85 -21.52
N VAL A 379 20.57 15.84 -21.89
CA VAL A 379 20.66 14.55 -21.20
C VAL A 379 22.12 14.21 -20.93
N ASN A 380 22.39 13.70 -19.73
CA ASN A 380 23.66 13.11 -19.33
C ASN A 380 23.38 11.82 -18.55
N ILE A 381 23.95 10.70 -18.96
CA ILE A 381 23.79 9.41 -18.30
C ILE A 381 25.15 8.73 -18.26
N ASP A 382 25.53 8.21 -17.10
CA ASP A 382 26.68 7.34 -16.90
C ASP A 382 26.15 6.04 -16.29
N MET A 383 26.28 4.93 -17.02
CA MET A 383 25.78 3.62 -16.63
C MET A 383 26.91 2.61 -16.66
N SER A 384 27.07 1.86 -15.57
CA SER A 384 28.09 0.82 -15.43
C SER A 384 27.45 -0.49 -15.00
N ILE A 385 27.68 -1.54 -15.78
CA ILE A 385 27.14 -2.89 -15.58
C ILE A 385 28.33 -3.84 -15.41
N PRO A 386 28.81 -4.05 -14.16
CA PRO A 386 29.94 -4.91 -13.87
C PRO A 386 29.60 -6.40 -14.01
N THR A 387 28.34 -6.80 -13.80
CA THR A 387 27.92 -8.20 -13.90
C THR A 387 26.96 -8.37 -15.06
N PHE A 388 27.39 -9.16 -16.05
CA PHE A 388 26.53 -9.67 -17.11
C PHE A 388 26.64 -11.19 -17.11
N ARG A 389 25.55 -11.87 -16.76
CA ARG A 389 25.47 -13.33 -16.73
C ARG A 389 24.50 -13.77 -17.81
N VAL A 390 24.94 -14.67 -18.69
CA VAL A 390 24.07 -15.39 -19.61
C VAL A 390 23.99 -16.85 -19.19
N SER A 391 22.80 -17.38 -18.93
CA SER A 391 22.62 -18.76 -18.44
C SER A 391 21.34 -19.41 -18.92
N GLY A 392 21.46 -20.44 -19.77
CA GLY A 392 20.32 -21.26 -20.21
C GLY A 392 19.68 -22.17 -19.15
N VAL A 393 20.03 -22.01 -17.87
CA VAL A 393 19.43 -22.71 -16.72
C VAL A 393 19.03 -21.74 -15.60
N LEU A 394 19.67 -20.56 -15.51
CA LEU A 394 19.52 -19.64 -14.38
C LEU A 394 19.02 -18.25 -14.80
N GLY A 395 18.57 -18.14 -16.05
CA GLY A 395 18.26 -16.86 -16.65
C GLY A 395 19.48 -15.96 -16.88
N ASP A 396 19.28 -14.95 -17.71
CA ASP A 396 20.28 -13.90 -17.88
C ASP A 396 20.12 -12.90 -16.73
N LYS A 397 21.23 -12.41 -16.17
CA LYS A 397 21.22 -11.46 -15.06
C LYS A 397 22.16 -10.31 -15.36
N ILE A 398 21.66 -9.10 -15.22
CA ILE A 398 22.39 -7.85 -15.39
C ILE A 398 22.32 -7.10 -14.07
N GLU A 399 23.48 -6.79 -13.49
CA GLU A 399 23.58 -5.94 -12.31
C GLU A 399 24.44 -4.73 -12.65
N GLY A 400 23.96 -3.54 -12.30
CA GLY A 400 24.59 -2.29 -12.64
C GLY A 400 24.30 -1.15 -11.69
N VAL A 401 24.91 -0.01 -11.99
CA VAL A 401 24.66 1.29 -11.39
C VAL A 401 24.50 2.32 -12.50
N MET A 402 23.74 3.37 -12.25
CA MET A 402 23.53 4.44 -13.23
C MET A 402 23.43 5.79 -12.51
N SER A 403 24.06 6.82 -13.04
CA SER A 403 23.75 8.21 -12.69
C SER A 403 23.23 8.93 -13.92
N ALA A 404 22.21 9.74 -13.78
CA ALA A 404 21.61 10.46 -14.89
C ALA A 404 21.14 11.86 -14.50
N SER A 405 21.12 12.76 -15.48
CA SER A 405 20.43 14.04 -15.39
C SER A 405 19.75 14.43 -16.69
N VAL A 406 18.55 15.00 -16.55
CA VAL A 406 17.76 15.57 -17.64
C VAL A 406 17.31 16.97 -17.24
N ILE A 407 17.51 17.95 -18.11
CA ILE A 407 17.18 19.36 -17.84
C ILE A 407 16.04 19.79 -18.77
N ASN A 408 14.95 20.31 -18.20
CA ASN A 408 13.83 20.91 -18.93
C ASN A 408 13.54 22.32 -18.40
N GLY A 409 14.08 23.34 -19.08
CA GLY A 409 13.95 24.73 -18.62
C GLY A 409 14.59 24.93 -17.24
N ASP A 410 13.78 25.30 -16.25
CA ASP A 410 14.20 25.46 -14.85
C ASP A 410 14.02 24.17 -14.02
N THR A 411 13.50 23.09 -14.61
CA THR A 411 13.36 21.77 -13.98
C THR A 411 14.62 20.93 -14.26
N SER A 412 15.22 20.36 -13.22
CA SER A 412 16.36 19.44 -13.34
C SER A 412 16.03 18.13 -12.64
N LEU A 413 15.90 17.06 -13.41
CA LEU A 413 15.85 15.68 -12.90
C LEU A 413 17.28 15.16 -12.74
N ASN A 414 17.61 14.66 -11.55
CA ASN A 414 18.84 13.93 -11.27
C ASN A 414 18.47 12.58 -10.68
N VAL A 415 19.15 11.53 -11.12
CA VAL A 415 18.86 10.14 -10.77
C VAL A 415 20.18 9.46 -10.43
N ASP A 416 20.22 8.76 -9.29
CA ASP A 416 21.33 7.92 -8.87
C ASP A 416 20.80 6.52 -8.53
N VAL A 417 21.02 5.59 -9.46
CA VAL A 417 20.63 4.18 -9.39
C VAL A 417 21.77 3.43 -8.72
N SER A 418 21.58 3.14 -7.44
CA SER A 418 22.51 2.36 -6.62
C SER A 418 22.46 0.87 -6.94
N GLU A 419 21.32 0.37 -7.44
CA GLU A 419 21.14 -0.99 -7.92
C GLU A 419 20.20 -1.03 -9.14
N LEU A 420 20.77 -1.35 -10.31
CA LEU A 420 20.02 -1.74 -11.50
C LEU A 420 20.06 -3.26 -11.61
N LEU A 421 18.90 -3.91 -11.54
CA LEU A 421 18.79 -5.35 -11.69
C LEU A 421 17.86 -5.71 -12.86
N VAL A 422 18.38 -6.43 -13.85
CA VAL A 422 17.55 -7.01 -14.92
C VAL A 422 17.75 -8.52 -14.94
N GLU A 423 16.67 -9.27 -14.77
CA GLU A 423 16.65 -10.73 -14.82
C GLU A 423 15.79 -11.20 -16.00
N PHE A 424 16.33 -12.06 -16.85
CA PHE A 424 15.60 -12.71 -17.94
C PHE A 424 15.33 -14.14 -17.54
N ASP A 425 14.17 -14.69 -17.90
CA ASP A 425 13.78 -16.07 -17.58
C ASP A 425 14.59 -17.13 -18.34
N GLY A 426 15.42 -16.71 -19.31
CA GLY A 426 16.27 -17.57 -20.11
C GLY A 426 15.57 -18.23 -21.31
N ILE A 427 14.37 -17.76 -21.68
CA ILE A 427 13.65 -18.23 -22.86
C ILE A 427 13.93 -17.28 -24.04
N ASP A 428 14.95 -17.62 -24.85
CA ASP A 428 15.38 -16.85 -26.03
C ASP A 428 14.29 -16.66 -27.12
N SER A 429 13.20 -17.45 -27.08
CA SER A 429 12.03 -17.28 -27.95
C SER A 429 10.86 -18.14 -27.47
N GLN A 430 9.64 -17.62 -27.59
CA GLN A 430 8.44 -18.43 -27.35
C GLN A 430 8.41 -19.66 -28.27
N SER A 431 8.18 -20.83 -27.67
CA SER A 431 7.87 -22.04 -28.41
C SER A 431 6.36 -22.21 -28.49
N GLU A 432 5.84 -22.93 -29.50
CA GLU A 432 4.42 -23.31 -29.60
C GLU A 432 3.87 -24.05 -28.36
N LEU A 433 4.75 -24.44 -27.42
CA LEU A 433 4.41 -25.12 -26.16
C LEU A 433 4.28 -24.18 -24.95
N LEU A 434 4.76 -22.93 -25.05
CA LEU A 434 4.74 -21.92 -23.97
C LEU A 434 4.43 -20.52 -24.56
N PRO A 435 3.18 -20.28 -24.97
CA PRO A 435 2.76 -19.04 -25.63
C PRO A 435 2.65 -17.81 -24.69
N ASP A 436 2.88 -17.98 -23.38
CA ASP A 436 2.72 -16.94 -22.36
C ASP A 436 4.00 -16.69 -21.54
N ALA A 437 5.18 -17.08 -22.06
CA ALA A 437 6.44 -16.88 -21.34
C ALA A 437 6.78 -15.38 -21.20
N GLN A 438 7.00 -14.90 -19.97
CA GLN A 438 7.58 -13.60 -19.64
C GLN A 438 9.06 -13.60 -20.04
N THR A 439 9.45 -12.79 -21.02
CA THR A 439 10.81 -12.83 -21.56
C THR A 439 11.81 -12.02 -20.74
N GLY A 440 11.38 -11.28 -19.70
CA GLY A 440 12.26 -10.69 -18.68
C GLY A 440 11.57 -9.74 -17.69
N ILE A 441 12.15 -9.60 -16.50
CA ILE A 441 11.74 -8.72 -15.40
C ILE A 441 12.91 -7.78 -15.09
N ALA A 442 12.67 -6.48 -14.97
CA ALA A 442 13.66 -5.49 -14.56
C ALA A 442 13.18 -4.75 -13.32
N ASN A 443 14.01 -4.76 -12.27
CA ASN A 443 13.80 -4.00 -11.05
C ASN A 443 14.83 -2.88 -10.98
N ILE A 444 14.35 -1.65 -10.85
CA ILE A 444 15.21 -0.46 -10.80
C ILE A 444 14.91 0.27 -9.50
N THR A 445 15.91 0.35 -8.62
CA THR A 445 15.81 1.14 -7.38
C THR A 445 16.79 2.30 -7.45
N THR A 446 16.29 3.51 -7.25
CA THR A 446 17.07 4.73 -7.49
C THR A 446 16.67 5.89 -6.60
N ASP A 447 17.66 6.66 -6.16
CA ASP A 447 17.42 7.97 -5.58
C ASP A 447 17.15 8.99 -6.69
N VAL A 448 16.05 9.73 -6.58
CA VAL A 448 15.62 10.76 -7.53
C VAL A 448 15.60 12.11 -6.83
N VAL A 449 16.20 13.11 -7.47
CA VAL A 449 16.12 14.52 -7.07
C VAL A 449 15.65 15.37 -8.25
N ILE A 450 14.45 15.95 -8.12
CA ILE A 450 13.86 16.87 -9.09
C ILE A 450 13.90 18.28 -8.52
N VAL A 451 14.77 19.12 -9.06
CA VAL A 451 14.91 20.52 -8.65
C VAL A 451 14.02 21.38 -9.53
N LYS A 452 13.23 22.25 -8.91
CA LYS A 452 12.34 23.22 -9.56
C LYS A 452 12.48 24.60 -8.94
N PRO A 453 12.00 25.68 -9.60
CA PRO A 453 11.95 27.01 -9.00
C PRO A 453 11.16 27.08 -7.69
N SER A 454 10.11 26.26 -7.56
CA SER A 454 9.22 26.22 -6.40
C SER A 454 9.73 25.35 -5.25
N GLY A 455 10.75 24.51 -5.47
CA GLY A 455 11.25 23.59 -4.46
C GLY A 455 12.01 22.41 -5.05
N GLU A 456 12.32 21.45 -4.19
CA GLU A 456 13.05 20.22 -4.52
C GLU A 456 12.23 19.01 -4.11
N LEU A 457 12.02 18.10 -5.05
CA LEU A 457 11.48 16.76 -4.81
C LEU A 457 12.67 15.82 -4.63
N SER A 458 12.75 15.10 -3.52
CA SER A 458 13.80 14.09 -3.31
C SER A 458 13.21 12.83 -2.70
N GLY A 459 13.66 11.66 -3.14
CA GLY A 459 13.18 10.39 -2.62
C GLY A 459 13.74 9.18 -3.33
N GLU A 460 13.34 8.00 -2.87
CA GLU A 460 13.66 6.70 -3.47
C GLU A 460 12.52 6.28 -4.39
N LEU A 461 12.86 5.93 -5.63
CA LEU A 461 11.98 5.43 -6.66
C LEU A 461 12.33 3.97 -6.94
N SER A 462 11.35 3.09 -6.82
CA SER A 462 11.41 1.70 -7.27
C SER A 462 10.47 1.49 -8.45
N LEU A 463 10.97 0.81 -9.47
CA LEU A 463 10.23 0.48 -10.69
C LEU A 463 10.39 -1.01 -10.98
N ASP A 464 9.26 -1.67 -11.22
CA ASP A 464 9.23 -3.05 -11.72
C ASP A 464 8.67 -3.03 -13.14
N ILE A 465 9.47 -3.51 -14.08
CA ILE A 465 9.16 -3.52 -15.50
C ILE A 465 9.15 -4.97 -15.97
N GLU A 466 8.10 -5.35 -16.69
CA GLU A 466 7.98 -6.68 -17.26
C GLU A 466 7.98 -6.62 -18.79
N ARG A 467 8.61 -7.62 -19.41
CA ARG A 467 8.57 -7.83 -20.86
C ARG A 467 7.88 -9.16 -21.16
N PHE A 468 6.88 -9.11 -22.02
CA PHE A 468 6.12 -10.28 -22.46
C PHE A 468 5.76 -10.18 -23.93
N VAL A 469 5.29 -11.30 -24.50
CA VAL A 469 4.77 -11.33 -25.87
C VAL A 469 3.26 -11.20 -25.81
N SER A 470 2.72 -10.16 -26.45
CA SER A 470 1.27 -9.92 -26.49
C SER A 470 0.54 -11.01 -27.28
N ALA A 471 -0.79 -11.04 -27.17
CA ALA A 471 -1.66 -11.92 -27.97
C ALA A 471 -1.50 -11.75 -29.51
N PHE A 472 -0.83 -10.68 -29.96
CA PHE A 472 -0.51 -10.40 -31.35
C PHE A 472 0.91 -10.85 -31.77
N ALA A 473 1.62 -11.56 -30.90
CA ALA A 473 3.01 -11.98 -31.09
C ALA A 473 4.00 -10.80 -31.20
N GLU A 474 3.70 -9.69 -30.52
CA GLU A 474 4.60 -8.53 -30.40
C GLU A 474 5.22 -8.51 -29.01
N GLU A 475 6.52 -8.26 -28.90
CA GLU A 475 7.17 -8.06 -27.61
C GLU A 475 6.79 -6.67 -27.06
N VAL A 476 6.18 -6.66 -25.88
CA VAL A 476 5.73 -5.45 -25.18
C VAL A 476 6.45 -5.38 -23.85
N THR A 477 6.83 -4.16 -23.46
CA THR A 477 7.37 -3.83 -22.15
C THR A 477 6.32 -3.02 -21.40
N SER A 478 5.89 -3.47 -20.22
CA SER A 478 4.91 -2.79 -19.38
C SER A 478 5.52 -2.41 -18.02
N LEU A 479 5.07 -1.28 -17.47
CA LEU A 479 5.35 -0.90 -16.10
C LEU A 479 4.39 -1.66 -15.18
N SER A 480 4.87 -2.73 -14.56
CA SER A 480 4.06 -3.55 -13.68
C SER A 480 3.79 -2.87 -12.34
N ALA A 481 4.80 -2.19 -11.79
CA ALA A 481 4.75 -1.60 -10.47
C ALA A 481 5.66 -0.36 -10.36
N PHE A 482 5.19 0.62 -9.60
CA PHE A 482 5.89 1.88 -9.28
C PHE A 482 5.74 2.17 -7.79
N ASP A 483 6.82 2.59 -7.15
CA ASP A 483 6.83 3.11 -5.78
C ASP A 483 7.78 4.30 -5.71
N PHE A 484 7.29 5.46 -5.27
CA PHE A 484 8.09 6.65 -5.05
C PHE A 484 7.80 7.24 -3.68
N SER A 485 8.75 7.07 -2.77
CA SER A 485 8.68 7.60 -1.41
C SER A 485 9.71 8.70 -1.21
N GLY A 486 9.28 9.85 -0.70
CA GLY A 486 10.16 11.00 -0.61
C GLY A 486 9.57 12.19 0.14
N GLN A 487 10.20 13.34 -0.07
CA GLN A 487 9.76 14.62 0.46
C GLN A 487 9.87 15.72 -0.60
N PHE A 488 8.87 16.57 -0.64
CA PHE A 488 8.90 17.84 -1.35
C PHE A 488 9.31 18.95 -0.37
N GLN A 489 10.43 19.61 -0.62
CA GLN A 489 10.93 20.71 0.20
C GLN A 489 10.80 22.04 -0.56
N SER A 490 10.03 22.96 0.01
CA SER A 490 9.91 24.36 -0.45
C SER A 490 10.23 25.33 0.67
N ASP A 491 10.23 26.64 0.36
CA ASP A 491 10.32 27.71 1.35
C ASP A 491 9.08 27.76 2.27
N ILE A 492 7.95 27.18 1.86
CA ILE A 492 6.69 27.17 2.60
C ILE A 492 6.60 25.96 3.52
N GLN A 493 6.95 24.77 3.01
CA GLN A 493 6.77 23.52 3.74
C GLN A 493 7.70 22.40 3.28
N THR A 494 7.85 21.40 4.14
CA THR A 494 8.36 20.08 3.78
C THR A 494 7.19 19.11 3.84
N THR A 495 6.89 18.47 2.72
CA THR A 495 5.74 17.56 2.56
C THR A 495 6.26 16.17 2.21
N PRO A 496 6.33 15.24 3.17
CA PRO A 496 6.52 13.83 2.86
C PRO A 496 5.38 13.33 1.96
N PHE A 497 5.73 12.51 0.97
CA PHE A 497 4.78 11.88 0.07
C PHE A 497 5.19 10.45 -0.20
N HIS A 498 4.19 9.64 -0.56
CA HIS A 498 4.39 8.30 -1.10
C HIS A 498 3.41 8.10 -2.24
N ILE A 499 3.93 7.84 -3.43
CA ILE A 499 3.13 7.58 -4.62
C ILE A 499 3.39 6.15 -5.04
N THR A 500 2.34 5.37 -5.21
CA THR A 500 2.44 4.00 -5.71
C THR A 500 1.62 3.88 -6.99
N ALA A 501 2.05 3.01 -7.89
CA ALA A 501 1.22 2.57 -9.00
C ALA A 501 1.40 1.06 -9.24
N LEU A 502 0.37 0.45 -9.79
CA LEU A 502 0.35 -0.96 -10.13
C LEU A 502 -0.52 -1.17 -11.37
N GLU A 503 -0.05 -1.98 -12.31
CA GLU A 503 -0.84 -2.43 -13.45
C GLU A 503 -1.95 -3.38 -12.98
N ALA A 504 -3.20 -2.94 -13.10
CA ALA A 504 -4.35 -3.68 -12.62
C ALA A 504 -4.83 -4.77 -13.59
N SER A 505 -4.48 -4.67 -14.88
CA SER A 505 -4.91 -5.61 -15.92
C SER A 505 -3.73 -6.07 -16.80
N PRO A 506 -3.02 -7.13 -16.39
CA PRO A 506 -1.86 -7.64 -17.13
C PRO A 506 -2.18 -8.31 -18.47
N LEU A 507 -3.47 -8.51 -18.78
CA LEU A 507 -3.92 -9.33 -19.93
C LEU A 507 -4.34 -8.52 -21.16
N THR A 508 -4.33 -7.19 -21.06
CA THR A 508 -4.69 -6.30 -22.16
C THR A 508 -3.46 -5.50 -22.51
N GLY A 509 -2.61 -6.02 -23.40
CA GLY A 509 -1.57 -5.23 -24.08
C GLY A 509 -2.16 -4.15 -25.00
N ASP A 510 -3.15 -3.41 -24.50
CA ASP A 510 -3.69 -2.20 -25.10
C ASP A 510 -2.77 -1.04 -24.73
N GLU A 511 -2.70 -0.03 -25.61
CA GLU A 511 -1.83 1.15 -25.52
C GLU A 511 -2.07 2.06 -24.29
N ASN A 512 -2.91 1.65 -23.33
CA ASN A 512 -3.20 2.38 -22.11
C ASN A 512 -2.98 1.45 -20.91
N ASP A 513 -1.81 1.55 -20.26
CA ASP A 513 -1.54 0.90 -18.99
C ASP A 513 -2.69 1.23 -17.99
N ASP A 514 -3.44 0.22 -17.54
CA ASP A 514 -4.51 0.37 -16.54
C ASP A 514 -3.88 0.47 -15.15
N LEU A 515 -3.16 1.56 -14.91
CA LEU A 515 -2.45 1.80 -13.65
C LEU A 515 -3.42 2.28 -12.57
N MET A 516 -3.50 1.53 -11.48
CA MET A 516 -4.09 2.00 -10.24
C MET A 516 -3.05 2.77 -9.44
N PHE A 517 -3.38 4.00 -9.03
CA PHE A 517 -2.47 4.86 -8.28
C PHE A 517 -2.87 4.93 -6.81
N GLY A 518 -1.87 4.85 -5.93
CA GLY A 518 -1.94 5.21 -4.53
C GLY A 518 -1.19 6.52 -4.29
N LEU A 519 -1.73 7.36 -3.41
CA LEU A 519 -1.12 8.63 -3.00
C LEU A 519 -1.30 8.78 -1.49
N GLU A 520 -0.19 8.89 -0.76
CA GLU A 520 -0.14 9.32 0.63
C GLU A 520 0.60 10.66 0.71
N LEU A 521 0.03 11.62 1.45
CA LEU A 521 0.60 12.96 1.62
C LEU A 521 0.53 13.37 3.09
N ALA A 522 1.67 13.68 3.69
CA ALA A 522 1.73 14.33 5.00
C ALA A 522 1.67 15.85 4.80
N LEU A 523 0.47 16.44 4.96
CA LEU A 523 0.15 17.83 4.68
C LEU A 523 -0.04 18.60 6.00
N PRO A 524 1.02 19.14 6.63
CA PRO A 524 0.87 19.88 7.89
C PRO A 524 0.00 21.14 7.71
N LEU A 525 -1.14 21.17 8.41
CA LEU A 525 -2.13 22.25 8.37
C LEU A 525 -2.07 23.15 9.61
N GLY A 526 -2.55 24.38 9.48
CA GLY A 526 -2.66 25.31 10.62
C GLY A 526 -3.65 24.76 11.65
N GLY A 527 -3.17 24.27 12.79
CA GLY A 527 -4.00 23.62 13.83
C GLY A 527 -4.03 22.09 13.78
N ALA A 528 -3.39 21.46 12.79
CA ALA A 528 -3.16 20.02 12.70
C ALA A 528 -1.85 19.75 11.97
N SER A 529 -0.74 19.77 12.71
CA SER A 529 0.60 19.61 12.15
C SER A 529 0.89 18.20 11.65
N ASP A 530 0.08 17.22 12.04
CA ASP A 530 0.18 15.81 11.69
C ASP A 530 -0.95 15.37 10.75
N PHE A 531 -1.60 16.32 10.07
CA PHE A 531 -2.61 16.01 9.07
C PHE A 531 -1.97 15.20 7.93
N SER A 532 -2.49 14.01 7.67
CA SER A 532 -2.13 13.20 6.50
C SER A 532 -3.38 12.82 5.71
N LEU A 533 -3.18 12.54 4.43
CA LEU A 533 -4.20 12.12 3.49
C LEU A 533 -3.69 10.90 2.72
N ALA A 534 -4.48 9.85 2.61
CA ALA A 534 -4.21 8.77 1.67
C ALA A 534 -5.41 8.47 0.77
N TYR A 535 -5.12 8.15 -0.50
CA TYR A 535 -6.08 7.85 -1.55
C TYR A 535 -5.58 6.71 -2.44
N VAL A 536 -6.49 5.85 -2.90
CA VAL A 536 -6.26 4.88 -3.98
C VAL A 536 -7.35 5.02 -5.04
N GLY A 537 -6.95 5.09 -6.31
CA GLY A 537 -7.86 5.04 -7.46
C GLY A 537 -7.23 5.58 -8.74
N ASP A 538 -8.07 5.77 -9.77
CA ASP A 538 -7.63 6.37 -11.03
C ASP A 538 -7.26 7.85 -10.80
N VAL A 539 -6.14 8.30 -11.41
CA VAL A 539 -5.67 9.68 -11.40
C VAL A 539 -6.67 10.62 -12.06
N VAL A 540 -7.40 10.16 -13.08
CA VAL A 540 -8.45 10.94 -13.75
C VAL A 540 -9.61 11.22 -12.78
N ASP A 541 -9.91 10.26 -11.92
CA ASP A 541 -10.96 10.33 -10.90
C ASP A 541 -10.52 11.02 -9.60
N LEU A 542 -9.21 11.25 -9.39
CA LEU A 542 -8.69 12.12 -8.33
C LEU A 542 -9.31 13.53 -8.42
N SER A 543 -9.76 13.91 -9.62
CA SER A 543 -10.46 15.14 -9.91
C SER A 543 -11.94 15.15 -9.44
N GLN A 544 -12.53 14.01 -9.08
CA GLN A 544 -13.94 13.81 -8.74
C GLN A 544 -14.09 12.98 -7.44
N LEU A 545 -13.78 13.57 -6.28
CA LEU A 545 -13.91 12.94 -4.95
C LEU A 545 -15.35 12.63 -4.50
N THR A 546 -16.32 12.64 -5.43
CA THR A 546 -17.73 12.38 -5.12
C THR A 546 -18.02 10.90 -4.86
N SER A 547 -17.08 9.99 -5.18
CA SER A 547 -17.23 8.56 -4.92
C SER A 547 -15.92 7.89 -4.50
N THR A 548 -15.31 8.39 -3.43
CA THR A 548 -13.94 8.05 -3.04
C THR A 548 -13.84 7.56 -1.59
N ASP A 549 -12.85 6.70 -1.34
CA ASP A 549 -12.42 6.27 -0.02
C ASP A 549 -11.12 7.00 0.31
N VAL A 550 -11.08 7.69 1.44
CA VAL A 550 -10.01 8.60 1.85
C VAL A 550 -9.62 8.29 3.28
N PHE A 551 -8.34 8.08 3.51
CA PHE A 551 -7.79 8.06 4.86
C PHE A 551 -7.35 9.46 5.28
N VAL A 552 -7.64 9.81 6.54
CA VAL A 552 -7.15 11.04 7.17
C VAL A 552 -6.62 10.71 8.56
N SER A 553 -5.43 11.23 8.92
CA SER A 553 -4.98 11.24 10.31
C SER A 553 -4.86 12.64 10.86
N ILE A 554 -5.35 12.90 12.09
CA ILE A 554 -5.21 14.18 12.80
C ILE A 554 -4.99 13.91 14.28
N GLN A 555 -4.03 14.59 14.92
CA GLN A 555 -3.69 14.37 16.33
C GLN A 555 -3.41 12.89 16.65
N GLN A 556 -2.73 12.19 15.74
CA GLN A 556 -2.43 10.75 15.78
C GLN A 556 -3.68 9.85 15.79
N LYS A 557 -4.84 10.37 15.40
CA LYS A 557 -6.07 9.59 15.29
C LYS A 557 -6.40 9.33 13.82
N ALA A 558 -6.63 8.06 13.51
CA ALA A 558 -6.97 7.57 12.18
C ALA A 558 -8.48 7.65 11.91
N LEU A 559 -8.85 8.18 10.74
CA LEU A 559 -10.21 8.21 10.23
C LEU A 559 -10.25 7.68 8.79
N ASP A 560 -11.09 6.68 8.54
CA ASP A 560 -11.45 6.21 7.19
C ASP A 560 -12.76 6.89 6.78
N LEU A 561 -12.71 7.70 5.72
CA LEU A 561 -13.82 8.48 5.21
C LEU A 561 -14.22 7.98 3.82
N ARG A 562 -15.44 7.47 3.74
CA ARG A 562 -16.07 7.04 2.49
C ARG A 562 -17.20 7.97 2.12
N ILE A 563 -17.03 8.72 1.03
CA ILE A 563 -18.02 9.67 0.52
C ILE A 563 -18.60 9.12 -0.77
N ARG A 564 -19.94 9.14 -0.89
CA ARG A 564 -20.67 8.75 -2.11
C ARG A 564 -21.78 9.76 -2.37
N GLU A 565 -21.75 10.43 -3.52
CA GLU A 565 -22.82 11.31 -4.00
C GLU A 565 -23.55 10.67 -5.18
N VAL A 566 -24.86 10.47 -5.05
CA VAL A 566 -25.71 9.94 -6.12
C VAL A 566 -27.00 10.74 -6.21
N ASN A 567 -27.25 11.40 -7.36
CA ASN A 567 -28.46 12.20 -7.61
C ASN A 567 -28.74 13.25 -6.51
N SER A 568 -27.70 13.96 -6.05
CA SER A 568 -27.77 14.94 -4.94
C SER A 568 -28.12 14.37 -3.56
N ASN A 569 -28.10 13.04 -3.40
CA ASN A 569 -28.03 12.41 -2.08
C ASN A 569 -26.57 12.17 -1.73
N ILE A 570 -26.17 12.54 -0.51
CA ILE A 570 -24.82 12.36 -0.01
C ILE A 570 -24.84 11.26 1.03
N SER A 571 -23.94 10.29 0.91
CA SER A 571 -23.65 9.28 1.93
C SER A 571 -22.22 9.48 2.40
N LEU A 572 -22.04 9.61 3.70
CA LEU A 572 -20.74 9.63 4.37
C LEU A 572 -20.69 8.45 5.33
N THR A 573 -19.67 7.63 5.20
CA THR A 573 -19.30 6.65 6.23
C THR A 573 -17.94 7.05 6.78
N ALA A 574 -17.88 7.33 8.08
CA ALA A 574 -16.64 7.63 8.78
C ALA A 574 -16.36 6.50 9.77
N LYS A 575 -15.23 5.81 9.65
CA LYS A 575 -14.78 4.82 10.63
C LYS A 575 -13.64 5.41 11.45
N GLY A 576 -13.68 5.17 12.75
CA GLY A 576 -12.61 5.47 13.68
C GLY A 576 -12.21 4.24 14.48
N GLU A 577 -11.33 4.44 15.44
CA GLU A 577 -10.71 3.34 16.17
C GLU A 577 -11.71 2.44 16.90
N ASN A 578 -11.25 1.24 17.24
CA ASN A 578 -12.00 0.29 18.08
C ASN A 578 -13.37 -0.09 17.48
N GLY A 579 -13.46 -0.11 16.15
CA GLY A 579 -14.64 -0.52 15.40
C GLY A 579 -15.82 0.44 15.51
N ARG A 580 -15.57 1.72 15.79
CA ARG A 580 -16.60 2.75 15.75
C ARG A 580 -16.78 3.23 14.33
N TRP A 581 -18.02 3.38 13.91
CA TRP A 581 -18.30 4.00 12.62
C TRP A 581 -19.62 4.75 12.60
N LEU A 582 -19.66 5.80 11.81
CA LEU A 582 -20.75 6.74 11.64
C LEU A 582 -21.22 6.66 10.18
N ASP A 583 -22.50 6.36 9.97
CA ASP A 583 -23.17 6.40 8.67
C ASP A 583 -24.12 7.60 8.66
N VAL A 584 -23.86 8.57 7.77
CA VAL A 584 -24.70 9.75 7.55
C VAL A 584 -25.19 9.75 6.12
N LYS A 585 -26.51 9.69 5.95
CA LYS A 585 -27.18 9.79 4.66
C LYS A 585 -28.05 11.02 4.63
N GLN A 586 -27.78 11.90 3.68
CA GLN A 586 -28.57 13.09 3.40
C GLN A 586 -29.41 12.89 2.14
N SER A 587 -30.72 13.11 2.26
CA SER A 587 -31.63 13.23 1.12
C SER A 587 -32.47 14.50 1.25
N GLY A 588 -32.12 15.53 0.46
CA GLY A 588 -32.67 16.87 0.62
C GLY A 588 -32.33 17.44 2.01
N SER A 589 -33.36 17.76 2.79
CA SER A 589 -33.23 18.26 4.17
C SER A 589 -33.24 17.17 5.24
N ASN A 590 -33.44 15.90 4.85
CA ASN A 590 -33.56 14.79 5.79
C ASN A 590 -32.21 14.09 5.98
N TYR A 591 -31.95 13.73 7.24
CA TYR A 591 -30.76 13.02 7.67
C TYR A 591 -31.19 11.67 8.24
N SER A 592 -30.40 10.65 7.93
CA SER A 592 -30.63 9.28 8.40
C SER A 592 -29.30 8.55 8.52
N GLY A 593 -29.32 7.40 9.17
CA GLY A 593 -28.15 6.56 9.40
C GLY A 593 -27.98 6.26 10.88
N GLY A 594 -26.74 6.18 11.36
CA GLY A 594 -26.46 5.83 12.75
C GLY A 594 -25.00 5.92 13.14
N LEU A 595 -24.78 5.93 14.45
CA LEU A 595 -23.49 5.67 15.06
C LEU A 595 -23.48 4.21 15.54
N TYR A 596 -22.38 3.50 15.27
CA TYR A 596 -22.23 2.07 15.49
C TYR A 596 -20.93 1.75 16.21
N VAL A 597 -20.92 0.61 16.90
CA VAL A 597 -19.71 -0.08 17.40
C VAL A 597 -19.79 -1.52 16.95
N GLY A 598 -18.90 -1.93 16.05
CA GLY A 598 -19.04 -3.17 15.28
C GLY A 598 -20.39 -3.18 14.54
N ASP A 599 -21.18 -4.21 14.73
CA ASP A 599 -22.51 -4.33 14.11
C ASP A 599 -23.65 -3.75 14.98
N THR A 600 -23.33 -3.21 16.16
CA THR A 600 -24.35 -2.67 17.08
C THR A 600 -24.55 -1.19 16.86
N LYS A 601 -25.78 -0.81 16.48
CA LYS A 601 -26.22 0.59 16.43
C LYS A 601 -26.40 1.14 17.84
N ILE A 602 -25.71 2.24 18.17
CA ILE A 602 -25.76 2.87 19.48
C ILE A 602 -26.49 4.21 19.49
N ALA A 603 -26.65 4.87 18.35
CA ALA A 603 -27.42 6.11 18.26
C ALA A 603 -27.89 6.37 16.82
N ASP A 604 -28.89 7.25 16.68
CA ASP A 604 -29.52 7.60 15.42
C ASP A 604 -28.96 8.90 14.85
N VAL A 605 -28.61 8.91 13.56
CA VAL A 605 -28.31 10.15 12.85
C VAL A 605 -29.62 10.83 12.46
N THR A 606 -29.79 12.08 12.88
CA THR A 606 -30.99 12.88 12.64
C THR A 606 -30.63 14.37 12.54
N ALA A 607 -31.62 15.23 12.36
CA ALA A 607 -31.45 16.67 12.47
C ALA A 607 -32.40 17.28 13.51
N VAL A 608 -31.84 18.07 14.42
CA VAL A 608 -32.61 18.86 15.40
C VAL A 608 -32.54 20.32 14.99
N ARG A 609 -33.71 20.91 14.71
CA ARG A 609 -33.81 22.31 14.23
C ARG A 609 -32.98 22.60 12.96
N GLY A 610 -32.82 21.59 12.11
CA GLY A 610 -32.04 21.68 10.87
C GLY A 610 -30.52 21.58 11.06
N ILE A 611 -30.04 21.26 12.27
CA ILE A 611 -28.64 20.94 12.55
C ILE A 611 -28.52 19.42 12.60
N PRO A 612 -27.70 18.79 11.75
CA PRO A 612 -27.50 17.35 11.80
C PRO A 612 -26.63 16.95 12.99
N GLY A 613 -26.93 15.79 13.54
CA GLY A 613 -26.29 15.26 14.73
C GLY A 613 -26.69 13.82 15.00
N VAL A 614 -26.18 13.33 16.11
CA VAL A 614 -26.45 12.00 16.63
C VAL A 614 -27.33 12.13 17.86
N LEU A 615 -28.51 11.53 17.80
CA LEU A 615 -29.45 11.42 18.90
C LEU A 615 -29.23 10.08 19.61
N PHE A 616 -28.76 10.16 20.84
CA PHE A 616 -28.58 9.00 21.70
C PHE A 616 -29.93 8.58 22.32
N PRO A 617 -30.11 7.29 22.63
CA PRO A 617 -31.37 6.80 23.21
C PRO A 617 -31.70 7.35 24.60
N ASN A 618 -30.71 7.94 25.28
CA ASN A 618 -30.90 8.69 26.52
C ASN A 618 -31.51 10.10 26.31
N GLY A 619 -31.72 10.52 25.06
CA GLY A 619 -32.24 11.84 24.67
C GLY A 619 -31.17 12.91 24.43
N ASP A 620 -29.88 12.59 24.64
CA ASP A 620 -28.80 13.52 24.35
C ASP A 620 -28.62 13.67 22.84
N PHE A 621 -28.52 14.91 22.39
CA PHE A 621 -28.24 15.24 21.00
C PHE A 621 -26.85 15.86 20.88
N GLU A 622 -26.03 15.25 20.05
CA GLU A 622 -24.67 15.68 19.76
C GLU A 622 -24.56 16.11 18.30
N SER A 623 -24.33 17.41 18.08
CA SER A 623 -24.09 17.96 16.74
C SER A 623 -22.88 17.27 16.10
N VAL A 624 -22.91 16.98 14.80
CA VAL A 624 -21.67 16.57 14.09
C VAL A 624 -20.76 17.80 13.85
N PHE A 625 -21.26 19.02 14.11
CA PHE A 625 -20.61 20.31 13.88
C PHE A 625 -20.23 21.10 15.11
#